data_AF-A0A527XBE2-F1
#
_entry.id   AF-A0A527XBE2-F1
#
_cell.length_a   1.000
_cell.length_b   1.000
_cell.length_c   1.000
_cell.angle_alpha   90.00
_cell.angle_beta   90.00
_cell.angle_gamma   90.00
#
_symmetry.space_group_name_H-M   'P 1'
#
loop_
_entity.id
_entity.type
_entity.pdbx_description
1 polymer ?
#
loop_
_entity_poly.entity_id
_entity_poly.type
_entity_poly.pdbx_seq_one_letter_code
_entity_poly.pdbx_strand_id
1 'polypeptide(L)' 'ATEALQHNRDLLQIALDQMEQGITVFDRDFRLICWNRQYRLLFDLPDEMGQVGVSLDRILRHLAERGDIPA' A
#
# COMPACT_ATOMS: atom_id res chain seq x y z
N ALA A 1 -16.00 -22.87 13.89
CA ALA A 1 -16.31 -21.51 13.40
C ALA A 1 -15.03 -20.70 13.15
N THR A 2 -14.03 -20.78 14.04
CA THR A 2 -12.76 -20.03 13.95
C THR A 2 -11.86 -20.51 12.79
N GLU A 3 -11.80 -21.81 12.51
CA GLU A 3 -10.97 -22.37 11.43
C GLU A 3 -11.38 -21.87 10.04
N ALA A 4 -12.68 -21.78 9.75
CA ALA A 4 -13.16 -21.27 8.47
C ALA A 4 -12.83 -19.77 8.29
N LEU A 5 -12.88 -18.99 9.37
CA LEU A 5 -12.50 -17.57 9.39
C LEU A 5 -10.99 -17.38 9.23
N GLN A 6 -10.17 -18.19 9.90
CA GLN A 6 -8.71 -18.20 9.73
C GLN A 6 -8.33 -18.62 8.31
N HIS A 7 -8.92 -19.70 7.81
CA HIS A 7 -8.67 -20.16 6.44
C HIS A 7 -9.07 -19.12 5.38
N ASN A 8 -10.17 -18.39 5.59
CA ASN A 8 -10.58 -17.32 4.68
C ASN A 8 -9.63 -16.11 4.75
N ARG A 9 -9.13 -15.76 5.95
CA ARG A 9 -8.10 -14.71 6.11
C ARG A 9 -6.78 -15.09 5.43
N ASP A 10 -6.35 -16.34 5.57
CA ASP A 10 -5.11 -16.84 4.98
C ASP A 10 -5.20 -16.85 3.44
N LEU A 11 -6.33 -17.32 2.88
CA LEU A 11 -6.57 -17.26 1.44
C LEU A 11 -6.62 -15.83 0.91
N LEU A 12 -7.24 -14.90 1.64
CA LEU A 12 -7.26 -13.48 1.27
C LEU A 12 -5.85 -12.87 1.32
N GLN A 13 -5.06 -13.20 2.34
CA GLN A 13 -3.67 -12.76 2.42
C GLN A 13 -2.83 -13.32 1.27
N ILE A 14 -2.93 -14.62 0.98
CA ILE A 14 -2.20 -15.24 -0.14
C ILE A 14 -2.61 -14.62 -1.46
N ALA A 15 -3.90 -14.39 -1.69
CA ALA A 15 -4.38 -13.75 -2.91
C ALA A 15 -3.82 -12.31 -3.04
N LEU A 16 -3.83 -11.54 -1.95
CA LEU A 16 -3.28 -10.18 -1.93
C LEU A 16 -1.75 -10.13 -2.07
N ASP A 17 -1.05 -11.14 -1.57
CA ASP A 17 0.42 -11.27 -1.64
C ASP A 17 0.90 -11.81 -3.00
N GLN A 18 0.10 -12.64 -3.68
CA GLN A 18 0.39 -13.14 -5.04
C GLN A 18 0.01 -12.15 -6.14
N MET A 19 -0.77 -11.11 -5.82
CA MET A 19 -1.06 -10.04 -6.78
C MET A 19 0.20 -9.20 -7.02
N GLU A 20 0.72 -9.24 -8.23
CA GLU A 20 1.80 -8.35 -8.70
C GLU A 20 1.36 -6.88 -8.78
N GLN A 21 0.08 -6.59 -8.52
CA GLN A 21 -0.46 -5.23 -8.46
C GLN A 21 -0.39 -4.64 -7.05
N GLY A 22 0.06 -3.39 -6.99
CA GLY A 22 0.02 -2.59 -5.77
C GLY A 22 -1.39 -2.11 -5.49
N ILE A 23 -1.88 -2.39 -4.29
CA ILE A 23 -3.17 -1.89 -3.81
C ILE A 23 -2.90 -0.86 -2.72
N THR A 24 -3.54 0.30 -2.83
CA THR A 24 -3.50 1.36 -1.82
C THR A 24 -4.86 2.04 -1.73
N VAL A 25 -5.24 2.48 -0.54
CA VAL A 25 -6.49 3.19 -0.27
C VAL A 25 -6.19 4.42 0.58
N PHE A 26 -6.74 5.55 0.17
CA PHE A 26 -6.68 6.81 0.90
C PHE A 26 -8.05 7.20 1.45
N ASP A 27 -8.07 7.90 2.57
CA ASP A 27 -9.28 8.53 3.10
C ASP A 27 -9.65 9.82 2.33
N ARG A 28 -10.70 10.49 2.79
CA ARG A 28 -11.22 11.73 2.19
C ARG A 28 -10.23 12.90 2.21
N ASP A 29 -9.22 12.85 3.08
CA ASP A 29 -8.18 13.87 3.25
C ASP A 29 -6.87 13.42 2.57
N PHE A 30 -6.95 12.41 1.69
CA PHE A 30 -5.84 11.79 1.00
C PHE A 30 -4.76 11.24 1.93
N ARG A 31 -5.16 10.69 3.08
CA ARG A 31 -4.26 9.99 3.99
C ARG A 31 -4.34 8.49 3.79
N LEU A 32 -3.19 7.85 3.75
CA LEU A 32 -3.06 6.42 3.53
C LEU A 32 -3.74 5.65 4.67
N ILE A 33 -4.69 4.77 4.35
CA ILE A 33 -5.41 3.95 5.35
C ILE A 33 -5.21 2.44 5.16
N CYS A 34 -4.84 2.00 3.96
CA CYS A 34 -4.55 0.60 3.67
C CYS A 34 -3.62 0.49 2.48
N TRP A 35 -2.68 -0.46 2.51
CA TRP A 35 -1.83 -0.82 1.38
C TRP A 35 -1.41 -2.29 1.49
N ASN A 36 -1.10 -2.92 0.35
CA ASN A 36 -0.43 -4.23 0.35
C ASN A 36 1.09 -4.07 0.26
N ARG A 37 1.81 -5.18 0.47
CA ARG A 37 3.27 -5.22 0.34
C ARG A 37 3.72 -4.81 -1.06
N GLN A 38 2.99 -5.26 -2.09
CA GLN A 38 3.36 -5.02 -3.48
C GLN A 38 3.35 -3.52 -3.85
N TYR A 39 2.43 -2.73 -3.30
CA TYR A 39 2.42 -1.28 -3.48
C TYR A 39 3.75 -0.63 -3.07
N ARG A 40 4.29 -1.04 -1.91
CA ARG A 40 5.57 -0.51 -1.41
C ARG A 40 6.74 -0.94 -2.28
N LEU A 41 6.72 -2.16 -2.80
CA LEU A 41 7.77 -2.68 -3.67
C LEU A 41 7.75 -2.00 -5.04
N LEU A 42 6.57 -1.82 -5.64
CA LEU A 42 6.43 -1.18 -6.95
C LEU A 42 6.91 0.26 -6.97
N PHE A 43 6.65 1.00 -5.89
CA PHE A 43 7.05 2.39 -5.75
C PHE A 43 8.33 2.56 -4.93
N ASP A 44 9.06 1.49 -4.62
CA ASP A 44 10.28 1.49 -3.81
C ASP A 44 10.22 2.49 -2.64
N LEU A 45 9.14 2.42 -1.86
CA LEU A 45 8.84 3.41 -0.83
C LEU A 45 9.54 3.08 0.50
N PRO A 46 10.16 4.07 1.17
CA PRO A 46 10.76 3.87 2.48
C PRO A 46 9.71 3.43 3.51
N ASP A 47 10.14 2.69 4.54
CA ASP A 47 9.27 2.19 5.62
C ASP A 47 8.45 3.29 6.30
N GLU A 48 8.99 4.51 6.33
CA GLU A 48 8.34 5.70 6.87
C GLU A 48 7.07 6.11 6.12
N MET A 49 7.00 5.81 4.82
CA MET A 49 5.92 6.22 3.92
C MET A 49 4.85 5.15 3.76
N GLY A 50 5.13 3.91 4.19
CA GLY A 50 4.16 2.83 4.32
C GLY A 50 3.55 2.82 5.72
N GLN A 51 2.92 3.92 6.15
CA GLN A 51 2.28 4.04 7.46
C GLN A 51 0.90 4.69 7.33
N VAL A 52 -0.02 4.29 8.22
CA VAL A 52 -1.36 4.90 8.27
C VAL A 52 -1.21 6.39 8.57
N GLY A 53 -1.92 7.23 7.81
CA GLY A 53 -1.93 8.68 7.98
C GLY A 53 -0.96 9.44 7.08
N VAL A 54 -0.03 8.77 6.38
CA VAL A 54 0.87 9.43 5.42
C VAL A 54 0.05 10.07 4.31
N SER A 55 0.30 11.35 4.00
CA SER A 55 -0.42 12.06 2.95
C SER A 55 0.05 11.62 1.56
N LEU A 56 -0.89 11.56 0.61
CA LEU A 56 -0.58 11.31 -0.79
C LEU A 56 0.40 12.36 -1.34
N ASP A 57 0.28 13.63 -0.95
CA ASP A 57 1.22 14.69 -1.34
C ASP A 57 2.67 14.36 -0.97
N ARG A 58 2.92 13.82 0.24
CA ARG A 58 4.27 13.44 0.66
C ARG A 58 4.84 12.33 -0.21
N ILE A 59 4.00 11.36 -0.58
CA ILE A 59 4.38 10.24 -1.46
C ILE A 59 4.68 10.76 -2.87
N LEU A 60 3.79 11.56 -3.46
CA LEU A 60 3.99 12.12 -4.80
C LEU A 60 5.23 13.01 -4.87
N ARG A 61 5.46 13.85 -3.86
CA ARG A 61 6.66 14.68 -3.77
C ARG A 61 7.93 13.84 -3.76
N HIS A 62 7.95 12.75 -2.99
CA HIS A 62 9.08 11.83 -2.97
C HIS A 62 9.33 11.18 -4.35
N LEU A 63 8.27 10.73 -5.02
CA LEU A 63 8.37 10.16 -6.36
C LEU A 63 8.84 11.19 -7.40
N ALA A 64 8.39 12.43 -7.31
CA ALA A 64 8.83 13.52 -8.18
C ALA A 64 10.29 13.92 -7.91
N GLU A 65 10.72 14.00 -6.66
CA GLU A 65 12.11 14.26 -6.27
C GLU A 65 13.07 13.16 -6.76
N ARG A 66 12.59 11.90 -6.80
CA ARG A 66 13.33 10.77 -7.38
C ARG A 66 13.32 10.73 -8.91
N GLY A 67 12.40 11.46 -9.55
CA GLY A 67 12.25 11.53 -11.00
C GLY A 67 11.37 10.43 -11.61
N ASP A 68 10.60 9.70 -10.79
CA ASP A 68 9.71 8.65 -11.28
C ASP A 68 8.46 9.22 -11.96
N ILE A 69 8.07 10.43 -11.56
CA ILE A 69 6.93 11.16 -12.11
C ILE A 69 7.32 12.62 -12.37
N PRO A 70 6.66 13.30 -13.33
CA PRO A 70 6.80 14.74 -13.49
C PRO A 70 6.40 15.50 -12.22
N ALA A 71 7.11 16.60 -11.95
CA ALA A 71 6.79 17.53 -10.87
C ALA A 71 5.56 18.39 -11.17
#